data_AF-A0A951N7Z0-F1
#
_entry.id   AF-A0A951N7Z0-F1
#
_cell.length_a   1.000
_cell.length_b   1.000
_cell.length_c   1.000
_cell.angle_alpha   90.00
_cell.angle_beta   90.00
_cell.angle_gamma   90.00
#
_symmetry.space_group_name_H-M   'P 1'
#
loop_
_entity.id
_entity.type
_entity.pdbx_description
1 polymer ?
#
loop_
_entity_poly.entity_id
_entity_poly.type
_entity_poly.pdbx_seq_one_letter_code
_entity_poly.pdbx_strand_id
1 'polypeptide(L)'
;GLTLHPFDLATNKILALVGRVETRDWIGALTCHRQVAPLGLLAWAASGKDEGWNPQLILDEAARNSRTSRQEWNEIEWEGAAPDLVESKTAWRTALAQAREIVALLPPEEVGKAVANEAGALFRGDAREVEAALNRNVVRFHAGHIGGA
;
A
#
# COMPACT_ATOMS: atom_id res chain seq x y z
N GLY A 1 13.39 19.22 2.44
CA GLY A 1 11.93 19.17 2.64
C GLY A 1 11.48 17.79 2.23
N LEU A 2 10.80 17.05 3.10
CA LEU A 2 10.50 15.64 2.86
C LEU A 2 9.52 15.52 1.67
N THR A 3 9.96 14.78 0.66
CA THR A 3 9.23 14.43 -0.56
C THR A 3 8.06 13.48 -0.24
N LEU A 4 7.06 13.96 0.52
CA LEU A 4 5.91 13.15 0.95
C LEU A 4 4.80 13.07 -0.11
N HIS A 5 4.79 13.95 -1.12
CA HIS A 5 3.73 13.98 -2.14
C HIS A 5 3.47 12.61 -2.81
N PRO A 6 4.49 11.82 -3.24
CA PRO A 6 4.24 10.51 -3.85
C PRO A 6 3.67 9.47 -2.86
N PHE A 7 4.06 9.54 -1.59
CA PHE A 7 3.59 8.62 -0.55
C PHE A 7 2.18 8.95 -0.08
N ASP A 8 1.89 10.24 0.10
CA ASP A 8 0.55 10.72 0.41
C ASP A 8 -0.43 10.36 -0.71
N LEU A 9 0.00 10.53 -1.97
CA LEU A 9 -0.78 10.10 -3.13
C LEU A 9 -1.00 8.59 -3.13
N ALA A 10 0.03 7.79 -2.80
CA ALA A 10 -0.09 6.34 -2.74
C ALA A 10 -1.08 5.88 -1.65
N THR A 11 -0.99 6.43 -0.44
CA THR A 11 -1.92 6.12 0.66
C THR A 11 -3.35 6.57 0.34
N ASN A 12 -3.54 7.73 -0.31
CA ASN A 12 -4.86 8.16 -0.80
C ASN A 12 -5.42 7.20 -1.87
N LYS A 13 -4.58 6.66 -2.76
CA LYS A 13 -4.98 5.63 -3.73
C LYS A 13 -5.40 4.33 -3.06
N ILE A 14 -4.75 3.93 -1.96
CA ILE A 14 -5.20 2.77 -1.16
C ILE A 14 -6.59 3.03 -0.57
N LEU A 15 -6.83 4.21 0.00
CA LEU A 15 -8.15 4.57 0.54
C LEU A 15 -9.23 4.63 -0.55
N ALA A 16 -8.90 5.16 -1.74
CA ALA A 16 -9.80 5.13 -2.88
C ALA A 16 -10.16 3.69 -3.29
N LEU A 17 -9.18 2.79 -3.39
CA LEU A 17 -9.40 1.37 -3.72
C LEU A 17 -10.37 0.68 -2.74
N VAL A 18 -10.31 0.99 -1.44
CA VAL A 18 -11.20 0.36 -0.45
C VAL A 18 -12.57 1.05 -0.34
N GLY A 19 -12.66 2.33 -0.75
CA GLY A 19 -13.90 3.10 -0.73
C GLY A 19 -14.80 2.94 -1.97
N ARG A 20 -14.28 2.40 -3.09
CA ARG A 20 -15.07 2.12 -4.31
C ARG A 20 -14.50 0.96 -5.11
N VAL A 21 -15.32 0.34 -5.95
CA VAL A 21 -14.94 -0.81 -6.79
C VAL A 21 -14.64 -0.32 -8.21
N GLU A 22 -13.37 0.01 -8.45
CA GLU A 22 -12.90 0.49 -9.75
C GLU A 22 -11.61 -0.25 -10.16
N THR A 23 -11.62 -0.92 -11.31
CA THR A 23 -10.46 -1.71 -11.79
C THR A 23 -9.17 -0.86 -11.88
N ARG A 24 -9.31 0.41 -12.26
CA ARG A 24 -8.17 1.33 -12.37
C ARG A 24 -7.53 1.64 -11.01
N ASP A 25 -8.30 1.67 -9.93
CA ASP A 25 -7.75 1.91 -8.59
C ASP A 25 -6.92 0.72 -8.12
N TRP A 26 -7.34 -0.50 -8.47
CA TRP A 26 -6.55 -1.71 -8.20
C TRP A 26 -5.19 -1.69 -8.90
N ILE A 27 -5.14 -1.35 -10.19
CA ILE A 27 -3.88 -1.21 -10.93
C ILE A 27 -3.04 -0.04 -10.42
N GLY A 28 -3.68 1.05 -10.03
CA GLY A 28 -3.04 2.17 -9.33
C GLY A 28 -2.34 1.71 -8.05
N ALA A 29 -3.02 0.95 -7.20
CA ALA A 29 -2.46 0.41 -5.97
C ALA A 29 -1.30 -0.57 -6.24
N LEU A 30 -1.41 -1.45 -7.25
CA LEU A 30 -0.33 -2.35 -7.65
C LEU A 30 0.89 -1.57 -8.17
N THR A 31 0.67 -0.45 -8.85
CA THR A 31 1.75 0.44 -9.31
C THR A 31 2.43 1.11 -8.11
N CYS A 32 1.68 1.62 -7.15
CA CYS A 32 2.22 2.18 -5.90
C CYS A 32 2.99 1.13 -5.10
N HIS A 33 2.51 -0.10 -5.03
CA HIS A 33 3.20 -1.22 -4.39
C HIS A 33 4.62 -1.42 -4.96
N ARG A 34 4.76 -1.33 -6.29
CA ARG A 34 6.04 -1.51 -6.99
C ARG A 34 6.95 -0.29 -6.89
N GLN A 35 6.39 0.91 -7.00
CA GLN A 35 7.18 2.13 -7.23
C GLN A 35 7.39 2.98 -5.98
N VAL A 36 6.50 2.90 -5.00
CA VAL A 36 6.49 3.77 -3.81
C VAL A 36 6.91 2.98 -2.57
N ALA A 37 6.06 2.06 -2.11
CA ALA A 37 6.31 1.23 -0.94
C ALA A 37 5.45 -0.04 -0.98
N PRO A 38 5.88 -1.14 -0.32
CA PRO A 38 5.09 -2.37 -0.16
C PRO A 38 3.64 -2.11 0.27
N LEU A 39 2.69 -2.90 -0.27
CA LEU A 39 1.26 -2.71 -0.03
C LEU A 39 0.92 -2.75 1.47
N GLY A 40 1.60 -3.60 2.26
CA GLY A 40 1.42 -3.64 3.71
C GLY A 40 1.80 -2.35 4.41
N LEU A 41 2.89 -1.69 3.98
CA LEU A 41 3.32 -0.40 4.53
C LEU A 41 2.40 0.76 4.09
N LEU A 42 1.88 0.70 2.87
CA LEU A 42 0.90 1.66 2.39
C LEU A 42 -0.44 1.52 3.12
N ALA A 43 -0.94 0.30 3.30
CA ALA A 43 -2.15 0.02 4.07
C ALA A 43 -1.99 0.41 5.55
N TRP A 44 -0.82 0.13 6.12
CA TRP A 44 -0.46 0.52 7.49
C TRP A 44 -0.52 2.03 7.71
N ALA A 45 0.08 2.81 6.80
CA ALA A 45 0.05 4.26 6.91
C ALA A 45 -1.33 4.85 6.56
N ALA A 46 -2.03 4.26 5.58
CA ALA A 46 -3.36 4.72 5.16
C ALA A 46 -4.40 4.65 6.30
N SER A 47 -4.30 3.66 7.20
CA SER A 47 -5.22 3.56 8.34
C SER A 47 -5.08 4.70 9.35
N GLY A 48 -3.98 5.47 9.32
CA GLY A 48 -3.80 6.65 10.17
C GLY A 48 -4.56 7.89 9.69
N LYS A 49 -5.15 7.85 8.49
CA LYS A 49 -5.85 8.98 7.88
C LYS A 49 -7.34 9.04 8.20
N ASP A 50 -7.94 7.94 8.64
CA ASP A 50 -9.37 7.83 8.90
C ASP A 50 -9.60 6.78 10.01
N GLU A 51 -10.28 7.20 11.09
CA GLU A 51 -10.54 6.40 12.30
C GLU A 51 -11.36 5.12 12.06
N GLY A 52 -12.07 5.05 10.92
CA GLY A 52 -12.86 3.87 10.54
C GLY A 52 -12.04 2.70 10.00
N TRP A 53 -10.75 2.91 9.72
CA TRP A 53 -9.90 1.90 9.08
C TRP A 53 -8.83 1.36 10.00
N ASN A 54 -8.54 0.07 9.84
CA ASN A 54 -7.31 -0.55 10.32
C ASN A 54 -6.59 -1.23 9.14
N PRO A 55 -5.28 -1.52 9.27
CA PRO A 55 -4.51 -2.06 8.15
C PRO A 55 -5.08 -3.39 7.62
N GLN A 56 -5.58 -4.26 8.51
CA GLN A 56 -6.14 -5.55 8.11
C GLN A 56 -7.44 -5.39 7.33
N LEU A 57 -8.33 -4.51 7.78
CA LEU A 57 -9.58 -4.20 7.10
C LEU A 57 -9.32 -3.60 5.71
N ILE A 58 -8.33 -2.71 5.60
CA ILE A 58 -7.90 -2.17 4.30
C ILE A 58 -7.47 -3.29 3.36
N LEU A 59 -6.64 -4.24 3.82
CA LEU A 59 -6.20 -5.36 2.98
C LEU A 59 -7.33 -6.31 2.58
N ASP A 60 -8.32 -6.50 3.47
CA ASP A 60 -9.51 -7.32 3.18
C ASP A 60 -10.40 -6.66 2.12
N GLU A 61 -10.67 -5.36 2.24
CA GLU A 61 -11.43 -4.63 1.22
C GLU A 61 -10.66 -4.50 -0.10
N ALA A 62 -9.36 -4.27 -0.05
CA ALA A 62 -8.53 -4.23 -1.25
C ALA A 62 -8.58 -5.58 -2.00
N ALA A 63 -8.58 -6.70 -1.27
CA ALA A 63 -8.75 -8.02 -1.86
C ALA A 63 -10.15 -8.19 -2.49
N ARG A 64 -11.22 -7.73 -1.82
CA ARG A 64 -12.60 -7.79 -2.33
C ARG A 64 -12.82 -6.93 -3.58
N ASN A 65 -12.29 -5.70 -3.58
CA ASN A 65 -12.54 -4.71 -4.62
C ASN A 65 -11.67 -4.91 -5.88
N SER A 66 -10.65 -5.77 -5.80
CA SER A 66 -9.74 -6.11 -6.92
C SER A 66 -10.26 -7.18 -7.90
N ARG A 67 -11.58 -7.27 -8.07
CA ARG A 67 -12.23 -8.29 -8.91
C ARG A 67 -12.63 -7.69 -10.25
N THR A 68 -12.03 -8.22 -11.32
CA THR A 68 -12.32 -7.81 -12.70
C THR A 68 -12.41 -9.03 -13.62
N SER A 69 -13.45 -9.11 -14.45
CA SER A 69 -13.60 -10.08 -15.53
C SER A 69 -12.74 -9.71 -16.74
N ARG A 70 -12.50 -10.65 -17.66
CA ARG A 70 -11.77 -10.34 -18.89
C ARG A 70 -12.53 -9.36 -19.79
N GLN A 71 -13.86 -9.40 -19.75
CA GLN A 71 -14.68 -8.46 -20.52
C GLN A 71 -14.50 -7.03 -20.01
N GLU A 72 -14.74 -6.80 -18.71
CA GLU A 72 -14.54 -5.48 -18.07
C GLU A 72 -13.11 -4.98 -18.28
N TRP A 73 -12.10 -5.86 -18.22
CA TRP A 73 -10.71 -5.48 -18.48
C TRP A 73 -10.47 -4.95 -19.89
N ASN A 74 -11.14 -5.52 -20.88
CA ASN A 74 -11.00 -5.13 -22.28
C ASN A 74 -11.77 -3.83 -22.60
N GLU A 75 -12.75 -3.45 -21.77
CA GLU A 75 -13.51 -2.20 -21.90
C GLU A 75 -12.75 -0.98 -21.33
N ILE A 76 -11.66 -1.21 -20.60
CA ILE A 76 -10.85 -0.13 -20.03
C ILE A 76 -9.96 0.47 -21.11
N GLU A 77 -10.09 1.79 -21.29
CA GLU A 77 -9.11 2.58 -22.04
C GLU A 77 -7.84 2.75 -21.20
N TRP A 78 -6.73 2.19 -21.68
CA TRP A 78 -5.43 2.29 -21.04
C TRP A 78 -4.62 3.43 -21.66
N GLU A 79 -3.92 4.18 -20.81
CA GLU A 79 -2.87 5.07 -21.28
C GLU A 79 -1.65 4.21 -21.70
N GLY A 80 -1.52 3.97 -23.01
CA GLY A 80 -0.46 3.14 -23.57
C GLY A 80 -0.80 1.66 -23.64
N ALA A 81 0.21 0.79 -23.48
CA ALA A 81 0.01 -0.65 -23.57
C ALA A 81 -0.80 -1.16 -22.37
N ALA A 82 -1.90 -1.88 -22.65
CA ALA A 82 -2.70 -2.52 -21.62
C ALA A 82 -1.84 -3.51 -20.82
N PRO A 83 -1.87 -3.48 -19.47
CA PRO A 83 -1.19 -4.48 -18.66
C PRO A 83 -1.78 -5.88 -18.93
N ASP A 84 -0.97 -6.92 -18.75
CA ASP A 84 -1.50 -8.28 -18.79
C ASP A 84 -2.35 -8.55 -17.54
N LEU A 85 -3.59 -9.00 -17.75
CA LEU A 85 -4.55 -9.26 -16.68
C LEU A 85 -4.11 -10.40 -15.76
N VAL A 86 -3.54 -11.48 -16.31
CA VAL A 86 -3.17 -12.68 -15.55
C VAL A 86 -1.95 -12.38 -14.69
N GLU A 87 -0.95 -11.72 -15.25
CA GLU A 87 0.22 -11.23 -14.52
C GLU A 87 -0.18 -10.23 -13.44
N SER A 88 -1.08 -9.28 -13.75
CA SER A 88 -1.55 -8.29 -12.78
C SER A 88 -2.26 -8.95 -11.60
N LYS A 89 -3.16 -9.91 -11.86
CA LYS A 89 -3.84 -10.69 -10.81
C LYS A 89 -2.87 -11.52 -9.97
N THR A 90 -1.86 -12.11 -10.62
CA THR A 90 -0.84 -12.92 -9.94
C THR A 90 0.01 -12.05 -9.01
N ALA A 91 0.53 -10.94 -9.53
CA ALA A 91 1.30 -9.98 -8.75
C ALA A 91 0.48 -9.40 -7.59
N TRP A 92 -0.80 -9.13 -7.79
CA TRP A 92 -1.68 -8.62 -6.73
C TRP A 92 -1.89 -9.62 -5.60
N ARG A 93 -2.13 -10.90 -5.92
CA ARG A 93 -2.25 -11.96 -4.90
C ARG A 93 -0.97 -12.08 -4.08
N THR A 94 0.19 -12.02 -4.72
CA THR A 94 1.48 -12.03 -4.04
C THR A 94 1.65 -10.79 -3.14
N ALA A 95 1.32 -9.59 -3.66
CA ALA A 95 1.39 -8.36 -2.90
C ALA A 95 0.49 -8.37 -1.66
N LEU A 96 -0.73 -8.91 -1.77
CA LEU A 96 -1.64 -9.08 -0.63
C LEU A 96 -1.11 -10.05 0.42
N ALA A 97 -0.53 -11.18 0.00
CA ALA A 97 0.05 -12.15 0.93
C ALA A 97 1.22 -11.52 1.72
N GLN A 98 2.16 -10.89 1.00
CA GLN A 98 3.29 -10.18 1.61
C GLN A 98 2.84 -9.00 2.48
N ALA A 99 1.78 -8.29 2.09
CA ALA A 99 1.24 -7.19 2.88
C ALA A 99 0.74 -7.66 4.25
N ARG A 100 0.08 -8.82 4.31
CA ARG A 100 -0.40 -9.40 5.57
C ARG A 100 0.75 -9.81 6.48
N GLU A 101 1.82 -10.38 5.92
CA GLU A 101 3.04 -10.69 6.67
C GLU A 101 3.68 -9.42 7.26
N ILE A 102 3.81 -8.35 6.45
CA ILE A 102 4.33 -7.07 6.92
C ILE A 102 3.47 -6.48 8.04
N VAL A 103 2.14 -6.41 7.86
CA VAL A 103 1.23 -5.84 8.86
C VAL A 103 1.29 -6.61 10.18
N ALA A 104 1.46 -7.93 10.14
CA ALA A 104 1.58 -8.76 11.35
C ALA A 104 2.89 -8.52 12.14
N LEU A 105 3.94 -7.98 11.50
CA LEU A 105 5.23 -7.70 12.13
C LEU A 105 5.30 -6.32 12.80
N LEU A 106 4.50 -5.36 12.34
CA LEU A 106 4.61 -3.98 12.78
C LEU A 106 4.03 -3.77 14.19
N PRO A 107 4.66 -2.92 15.04
CA PRO A 107 4.19 -2.68 16.40
C PRO A 107 2.82 -1.98 16.42
N PRO A 108 1.79 -2.53 17.11
CA PRO A 108 0.43 -1.97 17.11
C PRO A 108 0.32 -0.51 17.57
N GLU A 109 1.21 -0.06 18.46
CA GLU A 109 1.29 1.33 18.94
C GLU A 109 1.76 2.33 17.87
N GLU A 110 2.28 1.83 16.75
CA GLU A 110 2.76 2.62 15.61
C GLU A 110 1.79 2.62 14.42
N VAL A 111 0.58 2.07 14.59
CA VAL A 111 -0.45 2.01 13.54
C VAL A 111 -0.72 3.40 12.95
N GLY A 112 -0.86 3.47 11.63
CA GLY A 112 -1.15 4.71 10.92
C GLY A 112 0.07 5.58 10.60
N LYS A 113 1.28 5.20 11.05
CA LYS A 113 2.50 5.97 10.80
C LYS A 113 3.25 5.45 9.57
N ALA A 114 3.92 6.34 8.85
CA ALA A 114 4.81 5.96 7.76
C ALA A 114 6.05 5.24 8.32
N VAL A 115 6.45 4.14 7.68
CA VAL A 115 7.62 3.35 8.07
C VAL A 115 8.81 3.77 7.23
N ALA A 116 9.89 4.21 7.87
CA ALA A 116 11.12 4.67 7.25
C ALA A 116 12.35 3.95 7.82
N ASN A 117 13.46 3.98 7.09
CA ASN A 117 14.76 3.57 7.59
C ASN A 117 15.44 4.71 8.38
N GLU A 118 16.64 4.47 8.91
CA GLU A 118 17.40 5.47 9.68
C GLU A 118 17.76 6.73 8.88
N ALA A 119 17.86 6.62 7.56
CA ALA A 119 18.10 7.76 6.68
C ALA A 119 16.84 8.61 6.43
N GLY A 120 15.69 8.24 7.02
CA GLY A 120 14.40 8.90 6.83
C GLY A 120 13.75 8.60 5.48
N ALA A 121 14.28 7.62 4.72
CA ALA A 121 13.68 7.18 3.47
C ALA A 121 12.60 6.12 3.75
N LEU A 122 11.52 6.13 2.97
CA LEU A 122 10.46 5.13 3.09
C LEU A 122 11.02 3.71 3.01
N PHE A 123 10.55 2.85 3.89
CA PHE A 123 10.93 1.45 3.87
C PHE A 123 10.31 0.79 2.63
N ARG A 124 11.11 0.02 1.89
CA ARG A 124 10.70 -0.62 0.63
C ARG A 124 10.89 -2.13 0.59
N GLY A 125 11.45 -2.70 1.66
CA GLY A 125 11.76 -4.12 1.75
C GLY A 125 10.55 -4.99 2.05
N ASP A 126 10.73 -6.29 1.91
CA ASP A 126 9.73 -7.31 2.23
C ASP A 126 9.60 -7.56 3.75
N ALA A 127 8.75 -8.52 4.13
CA ALA A 127 8.51 -8.87 5.53
C ALA A 127 9.79 -9.27 6.28
N ARG A 128 10.71 -10.00 5.65
CA ARG A 128 11.97 -10.42 6.29
C ARG A 128 12.88 -9.22 6.53
N GLU A 129 12.93 -8.31 5.56
CA GLU A 129 13.71 -7.08 5.70
C GLU A 129 13.12 -6.15 6.77
N VAL A 130 11.78 -6.06 6.86
CA VAL A 130 11.09 -5.34 7.93
C VAL A 130 11.41 -5.93 9.30
N GLU A 131 11.25 -7.25 9.47
CA GLU A 131 11.57 -7.95 10.72
C GLU A 131 13.02 -7.74 11.15
N ALA A 132 13.97 -7.91 10.22
CA ALA A 132 15.38 -7.69 10.48
C ALA A 132 15.68 -6.23 10.86
N ALA A 133 14.98 -5.26 10.26
CA ALA A 133 15.15 -3.85 10.58
C ALA A 133 14.56 -3.50 11.96
N LEU A 134 13.41 -4.07 12.32
CA LEU A 134 12.82 -3.92 13.65
C LEU A 134 13.74 -4.49 14.72
N ASN A 135 14.27 -5.69 14.52
CA ASN A 135 15.20 -6.35 15.46
C ASN A 135 16.50 -5.57 15.69
N ARG A 136 16.96 -4.83 14.68
CA ARG A 136 18.14 -3.95 14.80
C ARG A 136 17.80 -2.55 15.32
N ASN A 137 16.53 -2.23 15.56
CA ASN A 137 16.05 -0.90 15.95
C ASN A 137 16.41 0.21 14.93
N VAL A 138 16.43 -0.13 13.63
CA VAL A 138 16.80 0.78 12.52
C VAL A 138 15.57 1.26 11.73
N VAL A 139 14.36 0.98 12.23
CA VAL A 139 13.10 1.50 11.71
C VAL A 139 12.73 2.79 12.44
N ARG A 140 12.16 3.73 11.70
CA ARG A 140 11.58 4.98 12.23
C ARG A 140 10.13 5.06 11.79
N PHE A 141 9.26 5.48 12.71
CA PHE A 141 7.85 5.67 12.45
C PHE A 141 7.53 7.15 12.47
N HIS A 142 6.93 7.63 11.38
CA HIS A 142 6.60 9.04 11.21
C HIS A 142 5.08 9.20 11.17
N ALA A 143 4.53 9.92 12.15
CA ALA A 143 3.13 10.32 12.11
C ALA A 143 2.91 11.24 10.91
N GLY A 144 2.03 10.83 9.99
CA GLY A 144 1.59 11.66 8.89
C GLY A 144 0.77 12.82 9.45
N HIS A 145 1.38 13.96 9.69
CA HIS A 145 0.62 15.18 9.96
C HIS A 145 0.07 15.66 8.60
N ILE A 146 -1.25 15.55 8.42
CA ILE A 146 -1.96 16.31 7.39
C ILE A 146 -1.94 17.77 7.87
N GLY A 147 -0.88 18.47 7.51
CA GLY A 147 -0.62 19.83 7.98
C GLY A 147 0.81 20.22 7.67
N GLY A 148 1.10 20.43 6.38
CA GLY A 148 2.20 21.32 6.01
C GLY A 148 1.97 22.67 6.69
N ALA A 149 3.05 23.24 7.23
CA ALA A 149 3.07 24.63 7.65
C ALA A 149 2.67 25.57 6.50
#